data_AF-A0A087G1K6-F1
#
_entry.id   AF-A0A087G1K6-F1
#
_cell.length_a   1.000
_cell.length_b   1.000
_cell.length_c   1.000
_cell.angle_alpha   90.00
_cell.angle_beta   90.00
_cell.angle_gamma   90.00
#
_symmetry.space_group_name_H-M   'P 1'
#
loop_
_entity.id
_entity.type
_entity.pdbx_description
1 polymer ?
#
loop_
_entity_poly.entity_id
_entity_poly.type
_entity_poly.pdbx_seq_one_letter_code
_entity_poly.pdbx_strand_id
1 'polypeptide(L)'
;MLDLFLESFWEGEGTLPLMDHLMVVAADQTAYERCLFKRLHCYKMVTEGVDLEGEKVYMSKDFIEMMWRRTRLLLDVLRRGYNLVFTDTDVMWLRSPFPQL
;
A
#
# COMPACT_ATOMS: atom_id res chain seq x y z
N MET A 1 1.82 5.05 -11.98
CA MET A 1 2.56 4.16 -11.06
C MET A 1 1.71 2.96 -10.68
N LEU A 2 0.54 3.13 -10.04
CA LEU A 2 -0.33 2.00 -9.67
C LEU A 2 -0.61 1.01 -10.81
N ASP A 3 -0.90 1.48 -12.03
CA ASP A 3 -1.16 0.58 -13.17
C ASP A 3 0.06 -0.29 -13.51
N LEU A 4 1.27 0.28 -13.54
CA LEU A 4 2.52 -0.46 -13.77
C LEU A 4 2.86 -1.39 -12.61
N PHE A 5 2.58 -0.97 -11.37
CA PHE A 5 2.70 -1.84 -10.20
C PHE A 5 1.83 -3.07 -10.36
N LEU A 6 0.55 -2.90 -10.70
CA LEU A 6 -0.37 -4.02 -10.91
C LEU A 6 0.07 -4.90 -12.09
N GLU A 7 0.49 -4.30 -13.21
CA GLU A 7 1.01 -5.03 -14.37
C GLU A 7 2.22 -5.89 -14.01
N SER A 8 3.07 -5.46 -13.08
CA SER A 8 4.19 -6.29 -12.61
C SER A 8 3.75 -7.60 -11.95
N PHE A 9 2.56 -7.66 -11.33
CA PHE A 9 2.02 -8.92 -10.80
C PHE A 9 1.53 -9.86 -11.89
N TRP A 10 1.11 -9.33 -13.05
CA TRP A 10 0.70 -10.13 -14.20
C TRP A 10 1.91 -10.69 -14.95
N GLU A 11 2.94 -9.87 -15.13
CA GLU A 11 4.14 -10.23 -15.90
C GLU A 11 5.21 -10.96 -15.06
N GLY A 12 5.15 -10.85 -13.73
CA GLY A 12 6.16 -11.41 -12.83
C GLY A 12 6.07 -12.93 -12.65
N GLU A 13 7.21 -13.54 -12.37
CA GLU A 13 7.33 -14.99 -12.17
C GLU A 13 6.71 -15.40 -10.82
N GLY A 14 5.55 -16.05 -10.86
CA GLY A 14 4.85 -16.54 -9.66
C GLY A 14 4.21 -15.44 -8.80
N THR A 15 4.04 -14.22 -9.33
CA THR A 15 3.45 -13.10 -8.58
C THR A 15 1.93 -13.00 -8.74
N LEU A 16 1.34 -13.55 -9.80
CA LEU A 16 -0.09 -13.48 -10.06
C LEU A 16 -0.99 -13.90 -8.87
N PRO A 17 -0.72 -15.01 -8.15
CA PRO A 17 -1.54 -15.40 -6.98
C PRO A 17 -1.51 -14.38 -5.84
N LEU A 18 -0.51 -13.52 -5.77
CA LEU A 18 -0.42 -12.48 -4.74
C LEU A 18 -1.46 -11.38 -4.94
N MET A 19 -2.05 -11.26 -6.14
CA MET A 19 -3.11 -10.27 -6.41
C MET A 19 -4.35 -10.50 -5.53
N ASP A 20 -4.69 -11.75 -5.22
CA ASP A 20 -5.82 -12.09 -4.34
C ASP A 20 -5.57 -11.68 -2.87
N HIS A 21 -4.32 -11.36 -2.55
CA HIS A 21 -3.88 -10.94 -1.21
C HIS A 21 -3.38 -9.50 -1.18
N LEU A 22 -3.54 -8.75 -2.27
CA LEU A 22 -3.10 -7.37 -2.37
C LEU A 22 -4.10 -6.42 -1.70
N MET A 23 -3.65 -5.70 -0.67
CA MET A 23 -4.38 -4.58 -0.07
C MET A 23 -3.69 -3.25 -0.37
N VAL A 24 -4.40 -2.34 -1.01
CA VAL A 24 -3.91 -0.98 -1.30
C VAL A 24 -4.32 -0.05 -0.18
N VAL A 25 -3.34 0.59 0.45
CA VAL A 25 -3.54 1.62 1.46
C VAL A 25 -3.45 2.98 0.79
N ALA A 26 -4.58 3.68 0.69
CA ALA A 26 -4.68 5.00 0.07
C ALA A 26 -4.48 6.10 1.11
N ALA A 27 -3.54 7.01 0.87
CA ALA A 27 -3.24 8.15 1.73
C ALA A 27 -4.27 9.29 1.58
N ASP A 28 -4.83 9.45 0.38
CA ASP A 28 -5.79 10.52 0.05
C ASP A 28 -7.07 9.97 -0.61
N GLN A 29 -8.06 10.85 -0.79
CA GLN A 29 -9.35 10.49 -1.38
C GLN A 29 -9.24 10.07 -2.85
N THR A 30 -8.41 10.74 -3.64
CA THR A 30 -8.25 10.45 -5.07
C THR A 30 -7.65 9.06 -5.28
N ALA A 31 -6.62 8.71 -4.52
CA ALA A 31 -6.01 7.38 -4.51
C ALA A 31 -7.00 6.30 -4.08
N TYR A 32 -7.84 6.60 -3.09
CA TYR A 32 -8.86 5.67 -2.59
C TYR A 32 -9.93 5.39 -3.66
N GLU A 33 -10.45 6.43 -4.32
CA GLU A 33 -11.41 6.30 -5.41
C GLU A 33 -10.81 5.54 -6.60
N ARG A 34 -9.55 5.83 -6.96
CA ARG A 34 -8.84 5.10 -8.02
C ARG A 34 -8.71 3.60 -7.68
N CYS A 35 -8.42 3.27 -6.42
CA CYS A 35 -8.36 1.90 -5.95
C CYS A 35 -9.72 1.19 -6.08
N LEU A 36 -10.79 1.83 -5.64
CA LEU A 36 -12.15 1.28 -5.73
C LEU A 36 -12.59 1.09 -7.19
N PHE A 37 -12.28 2.05 -8.05
CA PHE A 37 -12.55 1.96 -9.50
C PHE A 37 -11.87 0.75 -10.13
N LYS A 38 -10.66 0.40 -9.67
CA LYS A 38 -9.92 -0.79 -10.09
C LYS A 38 -10.40 -2.10 -9.45
N ARG A 39 -11.38 -2.04 -8.54
CA ARG A 39 -11.97 -3.20 -7.83
C ARG A 39 -10.95 -3.99 -6.99
N LEU A 40 -9.99 -3.28 -6.40
CA LEU A 40 -9.00 -3.87 -5.50
C LEU A 40 -9.49 -3.88 -4.05
N HIS A 41 -8.76 -4.54 -3.15
CA HIS A 41 -8.98 -4.38 -1.71
C HIS A 41 -8.37 -3.05 -1.25
N CYS A 42 -9.23 -2.10 -0.87
CA CYS A 42 -8.83 -0.72 -0.60
C CYS A 42 -9.04 -0.34 0.87
N TYR A 43 -8.03 0.24 1.49
CA TYR A 43 -8.10 0.83 2.82
C TYR A 43 -7.75 2.31 2.75
N LYS A 44 -8.64 3.20 3.22
CA LYS A 44 -8.35 4.63 3.32
C LYS A 44 -7.66 4.92 4.64
N MET A 45 -6.47 5.51 4.61
CA MET A 45 -5.79 5.95 5.81
C MET A 45 -6.51 7.20 6.36
N VAL A 46 -7.33 7.02 7.40
CA VAL A 46 -8.05 8.14 8.01
C VAL A 46 -7.13 8.92 8.91
N THR A 47 -7.16 10.25 8.75
CA THR A 47 -6.40 11.16 9.57
C THR A 47 -7.25 12.16 10.33
N GLU A 48 -7.38 11.94 11.64
CA GLU A 48 -7.91 12.96 12.53
C GLU A 48 -6.98 14.18 12.50
N GLY A 49 -7.45 15.27 11.88
CA GLY A 49 -6.83 16.59 11.93
C GLY A 49 -5.59 16.83 11.05
N VAL A 50 -5.15 15.88 10.22
CA VAL A 50 -3.99 16.07 9.32
C VAL A 50 -4.43 15.75 7.91
N ASP A 51 -4.51 16.75 7.05
CA ASP A 51 -4.73 16.48 5.64
C ASP A 51 -3.48 15.82 5.04
N LEU A 52 -3.60 14.56 4.60
CA LEU A 52 -2.53 13.85 3.91
C LEU A 52 -2.53 14.15 2.41
N GLU A 53 -3.42 15.00 1.91
CA GLU A 53 -3.40 15.41 0.51
C GLU A 53 -2.10 16.13 0.15
N GLY A 54 -1.58 15.79 -1.02
CA GLY A 54 -0.38 16.38 -1.60
C GLY A 54 0.93 15.86 -1.00
N GLU A 55 2.02 16.26 -1.66
CA GLU A 55 3.37 15.91 -1.25
C GLU A 55 3.73 16.55 0.09
N LYS A 56 4.31 15.77 1.00
CA LYS A 56 4.83 16.28 2.28
C LYS A 56 6.33 16.45 2.20
N VAL A 57 6.80 17.65 2.56
CA VAL A 57 8.23 17.96 2.59
C VAL A 57 8.94 17.00 3.53
N TYR A 58 10.02 16.38 3.06
CA TYR A 58 10.82 15.46 3.83
C TYR A 58 11.20 16.06 5.20
N MET A 59 11.06 15.27 6.28
CA MET A 59 11.31 15.67 7.67
C MET A 59 10.42 16.79 8.25
N SER A 60 9.40 17.25 7.51
CA SER A 60 8.37 18.10 8.09
C SER A 60 7.55 17.36 9.15
N LYS A 61 6.87 18.11 10.01
CA LYS A 61 5.96 17.55 11.02
C LYS A 61 4.91 16.64 10.37
N ASP A 62 4.34 17.06 9.24
CA ASP A 62 3.29 16.32 8.53
C ASP A 62 3.85 15.05 7.89
N PHE A 63 5.07 15.10 7.34
CA PHE A 63 5.77 13.92 6.85
C PHE A 63 6.00 12.90 7.98
N ILE A 64 6.51 13.33 9.13
CA ILE A 64 6.78 12.44 10.26
C ILE A 64 5.47 11.81 10.77
N GLU A 65 4.40 12.59 10.89
CA GLU A 65 3.09 12.09 11.32
C GLU A 65 2.51 11.07 10.33
N MET A 66 2.63 11.32 9.03
CA MET A 66 2.25 10.38 7.97
C MET A 66 3.00 9.04 8.11
N MET A 67 4.31 9.10 8.36
CA MET A 67 5.15 7.91 8.53
C MET A 67 4.79 7.11 9.80
N TRP A 68 4.47 7.79 10.90
CA TRP A 68 3.99 7.13 12.12
C TRP A 68 2.65 6.44 11.90
N ARG A 69 1.72 7.06 11.18
CA ARG A 69 0.42 6.46 10.85
C ARG A 69 0.59 5.18 10.04
N ARG A 70 1.48 5.20 9.04
CA ARG A 70 1.86 4.02 8.27
C ARG A 70 2.37 2.90 9.20
N THR A 71 3.33 3.21 10.07
CA THR A 71 3.89 2.23 11.02
C THR A 71 2.84 1.67 11.98
N ARG A 72 1.93 2.51 12.49
CA ARG A 72 0.82 2.07 13.37
C ARG A 72 -0.12 1.10 12.66
N LEU A 73 -0.48 1.38 11.40
CA LEU A 73 -1.30 0.49 10.60
C LEU A 73 -0.65 -0.90 10.44
N LEU A 74 0.63 -0.94 10.06
CA LEU A 74 1.37 -2.20 9.91
C LEU A 74 1.41 -2.99 11.24
N LEU A 75 1.63 -2.30 12.36
CA LEU A 75 1.63 -2.94 13.67
C LEU A 75 0.25 -3.52 14.03
N ASP A 76 -0.83 -2.83 13.69
CA ASP A 76 -2.18 -3.32 13.97
C ASP A 76 -2.56 -4.54 13.11
N VAL A 77 -2.07 -4.62 11.87
CA VAL A 77 -2.20 -5.83 11.04
C VAL A 77 -1.46 -7.00 11.67
N LEU A 78 -0.22 -6.79 12.12
CA LEU A 78 0.58 -7.82 12.80
C LEU A 78 -0.07 -8.29 14.11
N ARG A 79 -0.60 -7.36 14.92
CA ARG A 79 -1.32 -7.68 16.18
C ARG A 79 -2.55 -8.55 15.97
N ARG A 80 -3.17 -8.48 14.80
CA ARG A 80 -4.32 -9.31 14.42
C ARG A 80 -3.91 -10.71 13.93
N GLY A 81 -2.62 -11.02 13.88
CA GLY A 81 -2.09 -12.33 13.51
C GLY A 81 -1.87 -12.54 12.01
N TYR A 82 -1.92 -11.46 11.21
CA TYR A 82 -1.60 -11.54 9.78
C TYR A 82 -0.10 -11.37 9.54
N ASN A 83 0.40 -12.08 8.53
CA ASN A 83 1.72 -11.81 7.94
C ASN A 83 1.57 -10.82 6.79
N LEU A 84 2.52 -9.91 6.64
CA LEU A 84 2.48 -8.91 5.58
C LEU A 84 3.87 -8.62 5.01
N VAL A 85 3.90 -8.24 3.74
CA VAL A 85 5.02 -7.51 3.13
C VAL A 85 4.49 -6.14 2.71
N PHE A 86 5.19 -5.10 3.12
CA PHE A 86 4.86 -3.73 2.75
C PHE A 86 5.73 -3.27 1.58
N THR A 87 5.13 -2.56 0.62
CA THR A 87 5.81 -2.03 -0.56
C THR A 87 5.11 -0.76 -1.03
N ASP A 88 5.87 0.16 -1.62
CA ASP A 88 5.35 1.37 -2.24
C ASP A 88 4.97 1.10 -3.72
N THR A 89 4.05 1.89 -4.28
CA THR A 89 3.51 1.66 -5.65
C THR A 89 4.49 1.98 -6.79
N ASP A 90 5.68 2.47 -6.47
CA ASP A 90 6.77 2.77 -7.40
C ASP A 90 7.80 1.62 -7.49
N VAL A 91 7.54 0.49 -6.83
CA VAL A 91 8.30 -0.76 -6.94
C VAL A 91 7.65 -1.70 -7.96
N MET A 92 8.43 -2.54 -8.65
CA MET A 92 7.91 -3.61 -9.51
C MET A 92 8.28 -4.99 -8.99
N TRP A 93 7.32 -5.91 -9.05
CA TRP A 93 7.45 -7.28 -8.56
C TRP A 93 7.70 -8.25 -9.71
N LEU A 94 8.97 -8.60 -9.97
CA LEU A 94 9.32 -9.48 -11.09
C LEU A 94 9.35 -10.98 -10.71
N ARG A 95 9.31 -11.29 -9.41
CA ARG A 95 9.24 -12.65 -8.87
C ARG A 95 8.55 -12.65 -7.51
N SER A 96 7.88 -13.75 -7.16
CA SER A 96 7.34 -13.97 -5.81
C SER A 96 8.41 -13.82 -4.72
N PRO A 97 8.13 -13.10 -3.61
CA PRO A 97 9.04 -13.03 -2.45
C PRO A 97 8.93 -14.29 -1.58
N PHE A 98 8.00 -15.18 -1.91
CA PHE A 98 7.62 -16.34 -1.13
C PHE A 98 7.90 -17.62 -1.92
N PRO A 99 9.16 -17.91 -2.30
CA PRO A 99 9.48 -19.09 -3.12
C PRO A 99 9.34 -20.43 -2.37
N GLN A 100 9.12 -20.39 -1.04
CA GLN A 100 9.14 -21.56 -0.16
C GLN A 100 7.88 -21.68 0.72
N LEU A 101 6.84 -20.87 0.46
CA LEU A 101 5.54 -20.98 1.13
C LEU A 101 4.56 -21.79 0.28
#